data_AF-A0A0D2U1C6-F1
#
_entry.id   AF-A0A0D2U1C6-F1
#
_cell.length_a   1.000
_cell.length_b   1.000
_cell.length_c   1.000
_cell.angle_alpha   90.00
_cell.angle_beta   90.00
_cell.angle_gamma   90.00
#
_symmetry.space_group_name_H-M   'P 1'
#
loop_
_entity.id
_entity.type
_entity.pdbx_description
1 polymer ?
#
loop_
_entity_poly.entity_id
_entity_poly.type
_entity_poly.pdbx_seq_one_letter_code
_entity_poly.pdbx_strand_id
1 'polypeptide(L)'
;MHIVINVRGSEFECTKTHYLRNSLIVMGEIGGMITVMPSSKEKALRFKETLKACCGTGGLYDYNLSRACGYPPLRQCCNDPSSYMSWDGIHYTEAVNRLIANVVFEE
;
A
#
# COMPACT_ATOMS: atom_id res chain seq x y z
N MET A 1 -9.63 2.99 -0.57
CA MET A 1 -8.98 3.07 -1.89
C MET A 1 -9.04 1.68 -2.50
N HIS A 2 -9.73 1.50 -3.64
CA HIS A 2 -9.69 0.22 -4.36
C HIS A 2 -8.58 0.27 -5.40
N ILE A 3 -7.60 -0.61 -5.26
CA ILE A 3 -6.55 -0.82 -6.24
C ILE A 3 -7.02 -1.97 -7.12
N VAL A 4 -7.20 -1.73 -8.42
CA VAL A 4 -7.44 -2.81 -9.37
C VAL A 4 -6.11 -3.25 -9.93
N ILE A 5 -5.78 -4.52 -9.70
CA ILE A 5 -4.61 -5.17 -10.27
C ILE A 5 -5.08 -5.91 -11.52
N ASN A 6 -4.60 -5.47 -12.67
CA ASN A 6 -4.79 -6.15 -13.95
C ASN A 6 -3.53 -6.96 -14.28
N VAL A 7 -3.72 -8.18 -14.77
CA VAL A 7 -2.62 -9.02 -15.22
C VAL A 7 -2.51 -8.87 -16.74
N ARG A 8 -1.37 -8.37 -17.23
CA ARG A 8 -1.06 -8.31 -18.66
C ARG A 8 0.23 -9.06 -18.94
N GLY A 9 0.11 -10.33 -19.34
CA GLY A 9 1.26 -11.22 -19.48
C GLY A 9 1.85 -11.59 -18.11
N SER A 10 3.15 -11.36 -17.90
CA SER A 10 3.85 -11.54 -16.61
C SER A 10 3.90 -10.27 -15.75
N GLU A 11 3.32 -9.16 -16.20
CA GLU A 11 3.36 -7.87 -15.52
C GLU A 11 2.01 -7.54 -14.85
N PHE A 12 2.09 -7.02 -13.63
CA PHE A 12 0.93 -6.55 -12.87
C PHE A 12 0.80 -5.05 -13.06
N GLU A 13 -0.27 -4.64 -13.75
CA GLU A 13 -0.63 -3.24 -13.92
C GLU A 13 -1.67 -2.84 -12.88
N CYS A 14 -1.35 -1.86 -12.06
CA CYS A 14 -2.32 -1.21 -11.18
C CYS A 14 -2.93 -0.02 -11.88
N THR A 15 -4.24 0.05 -11.82
CA THR A 15 -4.97 1.28 -12.10
C THR A 15 -5.63 1.74 -10.80
N LYS A 16 -5.50 3.03 -10.52
CA LYS A 16 -6.18 3.64 -9.38
C LYS A 16 -7.66 3.74 -9.74
N THR A 17 -8.47 2.81 -9.26
CA THR A 17 -9.93 2.97 -9.36
C THR A 17 -10.43 3.92 -8.29
N HIS A 18 -11.53 4.61 -8.61
CA HIS A 18 -12.16 5.63 -7.79
C HIS A 18 -12.19 5.26 -6.30
N TYR A 19 -11.91 6.24 -5.45
CA TYR A 19 -12.18 6.14 -4.03
C TYR A 19 -13.68 5.86 -3.83
N LEU A 20 -14.02 4.83 -3.06
CA LEU A 20 -15.41 4.65 -2.64
C LEU A 20 -15.80 5.89 -1.83
N ARG A 21 -17.01 6.44 -2.07
CA ARG A 21 -17.58 7.49 -1.23
C ARG A 21 -17.50 7.04 0.24
N ASN A 22 -17.05 7.94 1.12
CA ASN A 22 -16.81 7.69 2.55
C ASN A 22 -15.63 6.76 2.90
N SER A 23 -14.65 6.55 2.00
CA SER A 23 -13.39 5.89 2.37
C SER A 23 -12.48 6.83 3.16
N LEU A 24 -12.12 6.47 4.40
CA LEU A 24 -10.96 7.05 5.09
C LEU A 24 -9.69 6.40 4.51
N ILE A 25 -8.76 7.21 4.00
CA ILE A 25 -7.45 6.75 3.60
C ILE A 25 -6.46 7.29 4.60
N VAL A 26 -5.80 6.39 5.32
CA VAL A 26 -4.77 6.79 6.26
C VAL A 26 -3.49 7.02 5.46
N MET A 27 -3.12 8.29 5.36
CA MET A 27 -1.78 8.71 4.93
C MET A 27 -0.80 8.34 6.03
N GLY A 28 0.30 7.72 5.67
CA GLY A 28 1.12 6.99 6.62
C GLY A 28 2.55 7.46 6.67
N GLU A 29 3.03 7.84 7.85
CA GLU A 29 4.46 7.75 8.14
C GLU A 29 4.82 6.28 8.38
N ILE A 30 5.37 5.64 7.34
CA ILE A 30 5.70 4.21 7.35
C ILE A 30 6.64 3.86 8.51
N GLY A 31 7.61 4.73 8.81
CA GLY A 31 8.55 4.55 9.92
C GLY A 31 7.86 4.53 11.30
N GLY A 32 6.89 5.43 11.51
CA GLY A 32 6.08 5.46 12.73
C GLY A 32 5.25 4.19 12.88
N MET A 33 4.58 3.74 11.81
CA MET A 33 3.78 2.51 11.82
C MET A 33 4.59 1.26 12.11
N ILE A 34 5.79 1.13 11.55
CA ILE A 34 6.71 0.02 11.86
C ILE A 34 7.08 0.01 13.34
N THR A 35 7.24 1.19 13.94
CA THR A 35 7.63 1.31 15.36
C THR A 35 6.49 0.93 16.30
N VAL A 36 5.24 1.27 15.96
CA VAL A 36 4.08 1.01 16.82
C VAL A 36 3.36 -0.30 16.51
N MET A 37 3.58 -0.90 15.33
CA MET A 37 3.02 -2.19 14.99
C MET A 37 3.77 -3.28 15.77
N PRO A 38 3.12 -4.01 16.70
CA PRO A 38 3.79 -5.08 17.40
C PRO A 38 4.17 -6.20 16.42
N SER A 39 5.33 -6.80 16.61
CA SER A 39 5.87 -7.88 15.77
C SER A 39 4.89 -9.07 15.60
N SER A 40 3.98 -9.27 16.56
CA SER A 40 2.91 -10.26 16.49
C SER A 40 1.89 -9.96 15.38
N LYS A 41 1.54 -8.69 15.15
CA LYS A 41 0.63 -8.27 14.07
C LYS A 41 1.36 -8.31 12.73
N GLU A 42 2.58 -7.80 12.66
CA GLU A 42 3.42 -7.87 11.44
C GLU A 42 3.54 -9.32 10.94
N LYS A 43 3.81 -10.25 11.85
CA LYS A 43 3.91 -11.69 11.54
C LYS A 43 2.56 -12.32 11.16
N ALA A 44 1.45 -11.88 11.77
CA ALA A 44 0.10 -12.33 11.43
C ALA A 44 -0.29 -11.93 10.00
N LEU A 45 0.18 -10.77 9.54
CA LEU A 45 -0.14 -10.22 8.21
C LEU A 45 0.86 -10.62 7.14
N ARG A 46 2.01 -11.19 7.55
CA ARG A 46 3.04 -11.71 6.65
C ARG A 46 3.55 -10.64 5.68
N PHE A 47 3.67 -9.39 6.15
CA PHE A 47 4.32 -8.36 5.36
C PHE A 47 5.74 -8.81 5.03
N LYS A 48 6.06 -8.83 3.73
CA LYS A 48 7.39 -9.20 3.23
C LYS A 48 8.28 -7.97 3.09
N GLU A 49 7.67 -6.82 2.84
CA GLU A 49 8.33 -5.57 2.55
C GLU A 49 7.64 -4.44 3.32
N THR A 50 8.27 -3.99 4.39
CA THR A 50 7.76 -2.92 5.26
C THR A 50 8.24 -1.54 4.83
N LEU A 51 9.40 -1.47 4.18
CA LEU A 51 10.06 -0.22 3.78
C LEU A 51 9.96 0.11 2.29
N LYS A 52 9.50 -0.83 1.45
CA LYS A 52 9.32 -0.61 0.02
C LYS A 52 7.86 -0.34 -0.30
N ALA A 53 7.62 0.53 -1.28
CA ALA A 53 6.29 0.71 -1.84
C ALA A 53 5.96 -0.44 -2.79
N CYS A 54 4.69 -0.85 -2.84
CA CYS A 54 4.22 -1.83 -3.81
C CYS A 54 4.22 -1.26 -5.23
N CYS A 55 3.88 0.02 -5.39
CA CYS A 55 3.91 0.76 -6.63
C CYS A 55 4.91 1.90 -6.51
N GLY A 56 5.84 2.02 -7.46
CA GLY A 56 6.92 2.98 -7.37
C GLY A 56 8.01 2.75 -8.42
N THR A 57 9.11 3.47 -8.29
CA THR A 57 10.31 3.34 -9.13
C THR A 57 11.37 2.36 -8.58
N GLY A 58 11.10 1.72 -7.44
CA GLY A 58 12.03 0.93 -6.64
C GLY A 58 12.81 1.77 -5.62
N GLY A 59 13.15 1.18 -4.47
CA GLY A 59 13.92 1.83 -3.40
C GLY A 59 13.17 1.86 -2.06
N LEU A 60 13.80 2.44 -1.03
CA LEU A 60 13.17 2.64 0.28
C LEU A 60 12.24 3.85 0.21
N TYR A 61 10.99 3.68 0.65
CA TYR A 61 9.92 4.69 0.74
C TYR A 61 9.47 5.33 -0.59
N ASP A 62 10.32 5.39 -1.62
CA ASP A 62 10.05 5.50 -3.06
C ASP A 62 8.78 6.24 -3.52
N TYR A 63 8.55 7.43 -2.94
CA TYR A 63 7.49 8.34 -3.34
C TYR A 63 7.99 9.32 -4.41
N ASN A 64 7.24 9.47 -5.51
CA ASN A 64 7.56 10.42 -6.57
C ASN A 64 6.31 11.19 -7.04
N LEU A 65 6.25 12.49 -6.70
CA LEU A 65 5.15 13.39 -7.09
C LEU A 65 4.92 13.47 -8.61
N SER A 66 5.99 13.44 -9.40
CA SER A 66 5.92 13.54 -10.86
C SER A 66 5.52 12.21 -11.53
N ARG A 67 5.47 11.12 -10.77
CA ARG A 67 5.13 9.79 -11.25
C ARG A 67 4.11 9.17 -10.29
N ALA A 68 2.85 9.57 -10.42
CA ALA A 68 1.79 9.03 -9.58
C ALA A 68 1.44 7.59 -9.95
N CYS A 69 1.32 6.73 -8.94
CA CYS A 69 0.88 5.35 -9.10
C CYS A 69 -0.50 5.22 -9.73
N GLY A 70 -0.63 4.32 -10.70
CA GLY A 70 -1.85 4.09 -11.47
C GLY A 70 -1.98 4.96 -12.72
N TYR A 71 -1.03 5.85 -12.96
CA TYR A 71 -0.94 6.69 -14.15
C TYR A 71 0.38 6.44 -14.88
N PRO A 72 0.42 6.51 -16.23
CA PRO A 72 1.68 6.44 -16.94
C PRO A 72 2.64 7.53 -16.45
N PRO A 73 3.92 7.22 -16.26
CA PRO A 73 4.59 5.96 -16.59
C PRO A 73 4.57 4.87 -15.48
N LEU A 74 3.97 5.13 -14.31
CA LEU A 74 3.91 4.16 -13.20
C LEU A 74 2.59 3.39 -13.14
N ARG A 75 2.49 2.41 -14.02
CA ARG A 75 1.41 1.40 -13.98
C ARG A 75 1.84 0.10 -13.32
N GLN A 76 3.13 -0.18 -13.22
CA GLN A 76 3.61 -1.44 -12.65
C GLN A 76 3.58 -1.40 -11.12
N CYS A 77 3.13 -2.48 -10.51
CA CYS A 77 3.19 -2.71 -9.07
C CYS A 77 3.60 -4.14 -8.74
N CYS A 78 3.84 -4.34 -7.45
CA CYS A 78 4.05 -5.63 -6.85
C CYS A 78 2.87 -6.60 -7.10
N ASN A 79 3.19 -7.89 -7.16
CA ASN A 79 2.22 -8.95 -7.45
C ASN A 79 1.18 -9.15 -6.32
N ASP A 80 1.56 -8.83 -5.09
CA ASP A 80 0.73 -9.03 -3.90
C ASP A 80 0.77 -7.79 -2.98
N PRO A 81 -0.11 -6.79 -3.21
CA PRO A 81 -0.17 -5.59 -2.38
C PRO A 81 -0.56 -5.86 -0.93
N SER A 82 -1.13 -7.03 -0.61
CA SER A 82 -1.44 -7.38 0.79
C SER A 82 -0.18 -7.69 1.61
N SER A 83 0.93 -8.03 0.93
CA SER A 83 2.22 -8.30 1.55
C SER A 83 3.11 -7.07 1.72
N TYR A 84 2.61 -5.87 1.38
CA TYR A 84 3.31 -4.60 1.53
C TYR A 84 2.58 -3.68 2.50
N MET A 85 3.33 -2.91 3.28
CA MET A 85 2.74 -1.87 4.13
C MET A 85 2.37 -0.63 3.33
N SER A 86 3.27 -0.21 2.43
CA SER A 86 3.13 1.00 1.63
C SER A 86 2.64 0.71 0.22
N TRP A 87 1.66 1.48 -0.24
CA TRP A 87 1.20 1.45 -1.61
C TRP A 87 2.16 2.21 -2.54
N ASP A 88 2.39 3.49 -2.28
CA ASP A 88 3.14 4.41 -3.17
C ASP A 88 4.14 5.30 -2.42
N GLY A 89 4.48 4.93 -1.19
CA GLY A 89 5.39 5.69 -0.34
C GLY A 89 4.73 6.64 0.65
N ILE A 90 3.46 7.01 0.43
CA ILE A 90 2.72 7.92 1.32
C ILE A 90 1.32 7.43 1.69
N HIS A 91 0.73 6.53 0.90
CA HIS A 91 -0.51 5.84 1.23
C HIS A 91 -0.23 4.43 1.74
N TYR A 92 -0.97 3.99 2.75
CA TYR A 92 -0.99 2.58 3.15
C TYR A 92 -1.73 1.70 2.13
N THR A 93 -1.35 0.43 2.08
CA THR A 93 -2.12 -0.59 1.34
C THR A 93 -3.49 -0.84 2.00
N GLU A 94 -4.40 -1.48 1.28
CA GLU A 94 -5.71 -1.84 1.83
C GLU A 94 -5.58 -2.72 3.08
N ALA A 95 -4.62 -3.66 3.10
CA ALA A 95 -4.35 -4.53 4.24
C ALA A 95 -4.03 -3.73 5.50
N VAL A 96 -3.17 -2.72 5.38
CA VAL A 96 -2.84 -1.84 6.52
C VAL A 96 -4.01 -0.96 6.92
N ASN A 97 -4.76 -0.39 5.96
CA ASN A 97 -5.94 0.41 6.30
C ASN A 97 -7.01 -0.40 7.05
N ARG A 98 -7.23 -1.68 6.69
CA ARG A 98 -8.14 -2.58 7.42
C ARG A 98 -7.70 -2.82 8.85
N LEU A 99 -6.40 -2.97 9.10
CA LEU A 99 -5.89 -3.11 10.46
C LEU A 99 -6.11 -1.86 11.30
N ILE A 100 -5.79 -0.69 10.73
CA ILE A 100 -5.98 0.57 11.43
C ILE A 100 -7.46 0.75 11.71
N ALA A 101 -8.34 0.47 10.75
CA ALA A 101 -9.77 0.51 10.97
C ALA A 101 -10.21 -0.43 12.10
N ASN A 102 -9.75 -1.68 12.11
CA ASN A 102 -10.06 -2.61 13.19
C ASN A 102 -9.54 -2.10 14.53
N VAL A 103 -8.31 -1.58 14.61
CA VAL A 103 -7.75 -1.06 15.88
C VAL A 103 -8.42 0.21 16.36
N VAL A 104 -8.87 1.08 15.44
CA VAL A 104 -9.47 2.37 15.76
C VAL A 104 -10.97 2.25 16.07
N PHE A 105 -11.66 1.28 15.45
CA PHE A 105 -13.11 1.14 15.52
C PHE A 105 -13.61 -0.13 16.23
N GLU A 106 -12.75 -1.10 16.52
CA GLU A 106 -13.05 -2.21 17.44
C GLU A 106 -12.39 -1.90 18.80
N GLU A 107 -13.21 -1.62 19.83
CA GLU A 107 -12.78 -1.65 21.25
C GLU A 107 -12.58 -3.09 21.73
#